data_AF-A0A5C5WCD8-F1
#
_entry.id   AF-A0A5C5WCD8-F1
#
_cell.length_a   1.000
_cell.length_b   1.000
_cell.length_c   1.000
_cell.angle_alpha   90.00
_cell.angle_beta   90.00
_cell.angle_gamma   90.00
#
_symmetry.space_group_name_H-M   'P 1'
#
loop_
_entity.id
_entity.type
_entity.pdbx_description
1 polymer ?
#
loop_
_entity_poly.entity_id
_entity_poly.type
_entity_poly.pdbx_seq_one_letter_code
_entity_poly.pdbx_strand_id
1 'polypeptide(L)'
;MPTKTIALVGWHLKPPVSVLPLRPKFAELTPMFDTAQLADAFVANWPVWFVTVTLIVAAVIDGMQLRVPNWITFPMIASGWVWSATLSPYAGWEGLVYSLIGTAVGLALLLPAYAIGGMGAGDVKLMAGIGAWVWGTVTAYAFAVSAVVGGIIAIGMVLTNKRWDKHHNQFWMILNEITAIKNPEQLAEIAAERKPRMMLLPYGIPIAIGSIAYFAWAGMLV
;
A
#
# COMPACT_ATOMS: atom_id res chain seq x y z
N MET A 1 25.56 34.74 -87.11
CA MET A 1 26.66 34.75 -86.12
C MET A 1 26.34 33.76 -85.02
N PRO A 2 27.22 32.78 -84.75
CA PRO A 2 26.99 31.63 -83.89
C PRO A 2 27.77 31.70 -82.57
N THR A 3 27.25 31.04 -81.53
CA THR A 3 28.02 30.33 -80.46
C THR A 3 26.96 29.60 -79.63
N LYS A 4 26.58 28.35 -79.91
CA LYS A 4 27.34 27.10 -79.71
C LYS A 4 28.14 27.11 -78.40
N THR A 5 27.54 26.55 -77.35
CA THR A 5 28.28 25.79 -76.34
C THR A 5 27.76 24.36 -76.36
N ILE A 6 28.67 23.49 -76.78
CA ILE A 6 28.61 22.04 -76.81
C ILE A 6 29.04 21.53 -75.44
N ALA A 7 28.34 20.53 -74.90
CA ALA A 7 28.85 19.40 -74.13
C ALA A 7 27.68 18.77 -73.35
N LEU A 8 27.50 17.47 -73.19
CA LEU A 8 28.19 16.28 -73.66
C LEU A 8 27.17 15.14 -73.49
N VAL A 9 27.22 14.21 -74.42
CA VAL A 9 26.52 12.91 -74.38
C VAL A 9 26.89 12.17 -73.09
N GLY A 10 25.88 11.77 -72.32
CA GLY A 10 26.03 10.89 -71.16
C GLY A 10 24.93 9.83 -71.20
N TRP A 11 25.30 8.66 -71.69
CA TRP A 11 24.40 7.51 -71.87
C TRP A 11 23.75 7.07 -70.56
N HIS A 12 22.49 6.68 -70.70
CA HIS A 12 21.63 6.08 -69.69
C HIS A 12 22.18 4.70 -69.29
N LEU A 13 23.10 4.65 -68.33
CA LEU A 13 23.48 3.42 -67.64
C LEU A 13 22.89 3.44 -66.23
N LYS A 14 21.78 2.71 -66.09
CA LYS A 14 21.14 2.35 -64.83
C LYS A 14 22.17 1.60 -63.97
N PRO A 15 22.62 2.12 -62.82
CA PRO A 15 23.51 1.35 -61.96
C PRO A 15 22.75 0.13 -61.39
N PRO A 16 23.42 -1.02 -61.26
CA PRO A 16 22.81 -2.25 -60.78
C PRO A 16 22.49 -2.12 -59.28
N VAL A 17 21.31 -2.61 -58.91
CA VAL A 17 20.81 -2.93 -57.55
C VAL A 17 21.72 -2.41 -56.43
N SER A 18 21.49 -1.16 -56.01
CA SER A 18 22.07 -0.62 -54.79
C SER A 18 21.55 -1.44 -53.61
N VAL A 19 22.46 -2.22 -53.04
CA VAL A 19 22.43 -2.86 -51.73
C VAL A 19 21.47 -2.14 -50.79
N LEU A 20 20.33 -2.77 -50.49
CA LEU A 20 19.48 -2.37 -49.37
C LEU A 20 20.40 -2.25 -48.15
N PRO A 21 20.48 -1.10 -47.45
CA PRO A 21 21.06 -1.13 -46.13
C PRO A 21 20.17 -2.07 -45.33
N LEU A 22 20.66 -3.26 -45.03
CA LEU A 22 20.17 -4.09 -43.94
C LEU A 22 20.45 -3.29 -42.67
N ARG A 23 19.65 -2.23 -42.44
CA ARG A 23 19.55 -1.63 -41.12
C ARG A 23 19.20 -2.80 -40.21
N PRO A 24 19.99 -3.10 -39.18
CA PRO A 24 19.57 -4.07 -38.20
C PRO A 24 18.21 -3.60 -37.67
N LYS A 25 17.16 -4.42 -37.84
CA LYS A 25 15.84 -4.25 -37.21
C LYS A 25 15.90 -4.24 -35.67
N PHE A 26 17.10 -4.20 -35.10
CA PHE A 26 17.39 -4.17 -33.68
C PHE A 26 17.46 -2.74 -33.10
N ALA A 27 17.42 -1.69 -33.94
CA ALA A 27 17.43 -0.29 -33.47
C ALA A 27 16.05 0.23 -33.04
N GLU A 28 14.97 -0.55 -33.22
CA GLU A 28 13.62 -0.25 -32.72
C GLU A 28 13.21 -1.21 -31.61
N LEU A 29 14.18 -1.79 -30.90
CA LEU A 29 13.92 -2.24 -29.53
C LEU A 29 13.98 -1.00 -28.65
N THR A 30 12.92 -0.18 -28.71
CA THR A 30 12.61 0.70 -27.59
C THR A 30 12.68 -0.16 -26.33
N PRO A 31 13.39 0.25 -25.27
CA PRO A 31 13.30 -0.48 -24.03
C PRO A 31 11.81 -0.47 -23.67
N MET A 32 11.21 -1.66 -23.59
CA MET A 32 9.80 -1.84 -23.19
C MET A 32 9.51 -1.25 -21.79
N PHE A 33 10.56 -0.76 -21.12
CA PHE A 33 10.57 0.06 -19.92
C PHE A 33 11.38 1.33 -20.21
N ASP A 34 10.71 2.38 -20.66
CA ASP A 34 11.34 3.70 -20.75
C ASP A 34 11.58 4.20 -19.32
N THR A 35 12.85 4.37 -18.94
CA THR A 35 13.22 4.84 -17.60
C THR A 35 12.60 6.21 -17.29
N ALA A 36 12.29 7.01 -18.31
CA ALA A 36 11.56 8.26 -18.16
C ALA A 36 10.08 8.01 -17.75
N GLN A 37 9.39 7.07 -18.39
CA GLN A 37 8.01 6.71 -18.02
C GLN A 37 7.92 6.16 -16.59
N LEU A 38 8.90 5.37 -16.17
CA LEU A 38 8.97 4.89 -14.78
C LEU A 38 9.18 6.07 -13.81
N ALA A 39 10.09 7.00 -14.11
CA ALA A 39 10.31 8.17 -13.27
C ALA A 39 9.03 9.03 -13.16
N ASP A 40 8.31 9.23 -14.26
CA ASP A 40 7.05 9.96 -14.29
C ASP A 40 5.96 9.26 -13.46
N ALA A 41 5.85 7.94 -13.56
CA ALA A 41 4.94 7.13 -12.75
C ALA A 41 5.26 7.21 -11.25
N PHE A 42 6.55 7.18 -10.88
CA PHE A 42 6.99 7.35 -9.50
C PHE A 42 6.65 8.74 -8.95
N VAL A 43 6.87 9.79 -9.74
CA VAL A 43 6.54 11.16 -9.36
C VAL A 43 5.03 11.36 -9.27
N ALA A 44 4.24 10.76 -10.16
CA ALA A 44 2.79 10.83 -10.09
C ALA A 44 2.22 10.13 -8.85
N ASN A 45 2.80 8.98 -8.47
CA ASN A 45 2.33 8.13 -7.37
C ASN A 45 3.12 8.30 -6.07
N TRP A 46 3.91 9.37 -5.93
CA TRP A 46 4.71 9.65 -4.74
C TRP A 46 3.97 9.55 -3.39
N PRO A 47 2.66 9.91 -3.27
CA PRO A 47 1.94 9.80 -2.00
C PRO A 47 1.78 8.34 -1.56
N VAL A 48 1.53 7.44 -2.52
CA VAL A 48 1.37 6.00 -2.26
C VAL A 48 2.70 5.37 -1.88
N TRP A 49 3.79 5.81 -2.52
CA TRP A 49 5.15 5.41 -2.13
C TRP A 49 5.52 5.88 -0.73
N PHE A 50 5.17 7.12 -0.35
CA PHE A 50 5.37 7.63 0.99
C PHE A 50 4.63 6.78 2.05
N VAL A 51 3.36 6.46 1.80
CA VAL A 51 2.56 5.57 2.66
C VAL A 51 3.21 4.19 2.75
N THR A 52 3.61 3.62 1.61
CA THR A 52 4.25 2.30 1.53
C THR A 52 5.52 2.22 2.36
N VAL A 53 6.42 3.20 2.24
CA VAL A 53 7.65 3.26 3.03
C VAL A 53 7.34 3.40 4.52
N THR A 54 6.37 4.26 4.88
CA THR A 54 5.94 4.43 6.26
C THR A 54 5.37 3.14 6.85
N LEU A 55 4.59 2.38 6.07
CA LEU A 55 4.05 1.08 6.46
C LEU A 55 5.13 0.04 6.68
N ILE A 56 6.15 -0.01 5.82
CA ILE A 56 7.29 -0.92 5.99
C ILE A 56 8.03 -0.58 7.30
N VAL A 57 8.31 0.70 7.55
CA VAL A 57 8.97 1.14 8.80
C VAL A 57 8.11 0.80 10.02
N ALA A 58 6.81 1.07 9.96
CA ALA A 58 5.87 0.73 11.04
C ALA A 58 5.81 -0.78 11.29
N ALA A 59 5.77 -1.60 10.23
CA ALA A 59 5.75 -3.07 10.34
C ALA A 59 7.06 -3.63 10.90
N VAL A 60 8.21 -3.06 10.55
CA VAL A 60 9.50 -3.47 11.12
C VAL A 60 9.55 -3.14 12.62
N ILE A 61 9.15 -1.93 13.00
CA ILE A 61 9.13 -1.52 14.41
C ILE A 61 8.11 -2.37 15.19
N ASP A 62 6.93 -2.62 14.63
CA ASP A 62 5.92 -3.47 15.24
C ASP A 62 6.39 -4.92 15.39
N GLY A 63 7.10 -5.46 14.39
CA GLY A 63 7.73 -6.78 14.50
C GLY A 63 8.82 -6.88 15.58
N MET A 64 9.52 -5.77 15.86
CA MET A 64 10.59 -5.73 16.86
C MET A 64 10.10 -5.39 18.28
N GLN A 65 9.11 -4.51 18.40
CA GLN A 65 8.67 -3.92 19.68
C GLN A 65 7.22 -4.25 20.05
N LEU A 66 6.49 -4.96 19.17
CA LEU A 66 5.06 -5.32 19.30
C LEU A 66 4.17 -4.09 19.59
N ARG A 67 4.62 -2.93 19.14
CA ARG A 67 3.97 -1.63 19.33
C ARG A 67 4.30 -0.72 18.17
N VAL A 68 3.27 -0.27 17.46
CA VAL A 68 3.38 0.85 16.51
C VAL A 68 3.49 2.17 17.30
N PRO A 69 4.58 2.93 17.11
CA PRO A 69 4.77 4.15 17.87
C PRO A 69 3.90 5.31 17.37
N ASN A 70 3.33 6.06 18.32
CA ASN A 70 2.53 7.24 18.06
C ASN A 70 3.28 8.34 17.27
N TRP A 71 4.61 8.43 17.43
CA TRP A 71 5.43 9.42 16.72
C TRP A 71 5.55 9.16 15.22
N ILE A 72 5.11 7.99 14.72
CA ILE A 72 4.99 7.73 13.27
C ILE A 72 3.55 7.98 12.83
N THR A 73 2.56 7.48 13.59
CA THR A 73 1.15 7.55 13.20
C THR A 73 0.62 8.98 13.20
N PHE A 74 0.99 9.81 14.19
CA PHE A 74 0.50 11.20 14.26
C PHE A 74 1.04 12.06 13.11
N PRO A 75 2.36 12.08 12.81
CA PRO A 75 2.86 12.78 11.64
C PRO A 75 2.29 12.24 10.33
N MET A 76 2.06 10.93 10.22
CA MET A 76 1.44 10.34 9.03
C MET A 76 0.03 10.89 8.81
N ILE A 77 -0.82 10.95 9.84
CA ILE A 77 -2.17 11.52 9.73
C ILE A 77 -2.10 13.01 9.40
N ALA A 78 -1.30 13.79 10.15
CA ALA A 78 -1.19 15.23 9.97
C ALA A 78 -0.68 15.61 8.57
N SER A 79 0.35 14.91 8.08
CA SER A 79 0.88 15.11 6.73
C SER A 79 -0.13 14.72 5.65
N GLY A 80 -0.93 13.67 5.86
CA GLY A 80 -2.00 13.27 4.93
C GLY A 80 -3.10 14.32 4.82
N TRP A 81 -3.46 14.98 5.92
CA TRP A 81 -4.42 16.09 5.92
C TRP A 81 -3.86 17.31 5.17
N VAL A 82 -2.61 17.68 5.45
CA VAL A 82 -1.95 18.81 4.78
C VAL A 82 -1.81 18.53 3.28
N TRP A 83 -1.35 17.34 2.91
CA TRP A 83 -1.24 16.92 1.51
C TRP A 83 -2.59 16.95 0.82
N SER A 84 -3.61 16.35 1.44
CA SER A 84 -4.96 16.31 0.87
C SER A 84 -5.55 17.70 0.68
N ALA A 85 -5.27 18.62 1.60
CA ALA A 85 -5.75 20.00 1.53
C ALA A 85 -5.01 20.90 0.53
N THR A 86 -3.80 20.54 0.11
CA THR A 86 -2.92 21.47 -0.64
C THR A 86 -2.45 20.95 -2.00
N LEU A 87 -2.13 19.65 -2.07
CA LEU A 87 -1.42 19.04 -3.20
C LEU A 87 -2.23 17.91 -3.86
N SER A 88 -3.42 17.61 -3.34
CA SER A 88 -4.26 16.56 -3.92
C SER A 88 -4.97 17.02 -5.19
N PRO A 89 -5.47 16.07 -6.01
CA PRO A 89 -6.29 16.38 -7.17
C PRO A 89 -7.63 17.08 -6.82
N TYR A 90 -8.05 17.01 -5.55
CA TYR A 90 -9.28 17.61 -5.07
C TYR A 90 -9.03 19.03 -4.59
N ALA A 91 -9.97 19.94 -4.87
CA ALA A 91 -9.80 21.35 -4.57
C ALA A 91 -9.83 21.60 -3.06
N GLY A 92 -8.67 21.92 -2.48
CA GLY A 92 -8.54 22.52 -1.16
C GLY A 92 -9.34 21.81 -0.06
N TRP A 93 -10.44 22.44 0.36
CA TRP A 93 -11.33 21.96 1.40
C TRP A 93 -11.94 20.59 1.11
N GLU A 94 -12.27 20.29 -0.16
CA GLU A 94 -12.83 18.98 -0.52
C GLU A 94 -11.84 17.86 -0.26
N GLY A 95 -10.56 18.06 -0.63
CA GLY A 95 -9.49 17.11 -0.36
C GLY A 95 -9.30 16.87 1.14
N LEU A 96 -9.35 17.93 1.95
CA LEU A 96 -9.31 17.80 3.41
C LEU A 96 -10.49 16.98 3.93
N VAL A 97 -11.71 17.22 3.44
CA VAL A 97 -12.90 16.44 3.83
C VAL A 97 -12.73 14.96 3.47
N TYR A 98 -12.27 14.63 2.27
CA TYR A 98 -12.00 13.24 1.90
C TYR A 98 -10.94 12.58 2.79
N SER A 99 -9.92 13.33 3.18
CA SER A 99 -8.86 12.87 4.07
C SER A 99 -9.36 12.63 5.49
N LEU A 100 -10.21 13.51 6.00
CA LEU A 100 -10.87 13.33 7.30
C LEU A 100 -11.84 12.15 7.27
N ILE A 101 -12.62 11.98 6.20
CA ILE A 101 -13.47 10.82 5.99
C ILE A 101 -12.61 9.56 5.94
N GLY A 102 -11.50 9.56 5.20
CA GLY A 102 -10.59 8.41 5.13
C GLY A 102 -9.99 8.06 6.48
N THR A 103 -9.57 9.06 7.25
CA THR A 103 -9.09 8.89 8.62
C THR A 103 -10.17 8.28 9.50
N ALA A 104 -11.40 8.81 9.43
CA ALA A 104 -12.55 8.31 10.19
C ALA A 104 -12.91 6.87 9.80
N VAL A 105 -12.86 6.52 8.50
CA VAL A 105 -13.08 5.16 8.00
C VAL A 105 -12.00 4.22 8.54
N GLY A 106 -10.72 4.60 8.47
CA GLY A 106 -9.62 3.80 9.02
C GLY A 106 -9.76 3.55 10.53
N LEU A 107 -10.16 4.58 11.29
CA LEU A 107 -10.49 4.44 12.71
C LEU A 107 -11.70 3.51 12.91
N ALA A 108 -12.81 3.75 12.21
CA ALA A 108 -14.06 3.01 12.38
C ALA A 108 -13.91 1.51 12.07
N LEU A 109 -13.05 1.14 11.12
CA LEU A 109 -12.82 -0.25 10.75
C LEU A 109 -12.07 -1.03 11.85
N LEU A 110 -11.13 -0.40 12.55
CA LEU A 110 -10.31 -1.06 13.58
C LEU A 110 -10.75 -0.78 15.01
N LEU A 111 -11.58 0.23 15.25
CA LEU A 111 -12.12 0.56 16.57
C LEU A 111 -12.87 -0.61 17.24
N PRO A 112 -13.73 -1.38 16.55
CA PRO A 112 -14.39 -2.54 17.15
C PRO A 112 -13.37 -3.59 17.63
N ALA A 113 -12.33 -3.84 16.83
CA ALA A 113 -11.28 -4.80 17.17
C ALA A 113 -10.37 -4.31 18.31
N TYR A 114 -10.18 -3.00 18.44
CA TYR A 114 -9.50 -2.38 19.57
C TYR A 114 -10.35 -2.44 20.86
N ALA A 115 -11.65 -2.17 20.76
CA ALA A 115 -12.57 -2.16 21.91
C ALA A 115 -12.69 -3.53 22.58
N ILE A 116 -12.63 -4.62 21.80
CA ILE A 116 -12.58 -5.99 22.34
C ILE A 116 -11.17 -6.42 22.81
N GLY A 117 -10.19 -5.50 22.80
CA GLY A 117 -8.82 -5.76 23.23
C GLY A 117 -7.99 -6.60 22.25
N GLY A 118 -8.46 -6.78 21.01
CA GLY A 118 -7.81 -7.62 20.00
C GLY A 118 -6.50 -7.05 19.45
N MET A 119 -6.35 -5.72 19.40
CA MET A 119 -5.18 -5.03 18.84
C MET A 119 -4.75 -3.79 19.64
N GLY A 120 -3.63 -3.17 19.27
CA GLY A 120 -3.13 -1.96 19.90
C GLY A 120 -3.74 -0.68 19.32
N ALA A 121 -3.76 0.40 20.11
CA ALA A 121 -4.18 1.71 19.63
C ALA A 121 -3.28 2.26 18.51
N GLY A 122 -2.03 1.78 18.43
CA GLY A 122 -1.10 2.13 17.36
C GLY A 122 -1.56 1.61 16.00
N ASP A 123 -2.07 0.38 15.93
CA ASP A 123 -2.55 -0.25 14.69
C ASP A 123 -3.76 0.49 14.13
N VAL A 124 -4.70 0.86 15.01
CA VAL A 124 -5.89 1.66 14.68
C VAL A 124 -5.49 3.00 14.07
N LYS A 125 -4.48 3.67 14.66
CA LYS A 125 -3.97 4.95 14.16
C LYS A 125 -3.17 4.80 12.87
N LEU A 126 -2.48 3.68 12.66
CA LEU A 126 -1.79 3.40 11.41
C LEU A 126 -2.79 3.32 10.26
N MET A 127 -3.89 2.60 10.44
CA MET A 127 -4.97 2.53 9.44
C MET A 127 -5.65 3.88 9.20
N ALA A 128 -5.82 4.67 10.25
CA ALA A 128 -6.28 6.06 10.13
C ALA A 128 -5.31 6.92 9.32
N GLY A 129 -4.00 6.72 9.49
CA GLY A 129 -2.95 7.36 8.69
C GLY A 129 -3.01 6.97 7.23
N ILE A 130 -3.22 5.68 6.91
CA ILE A 130 -3.48 5.23 5.54
C ILE A 130 -4.71 5.98 4.99
N GLY A 131 -5.80 6.00 5.76
CA GLY A 131 -7.01 6.79 5.52
C GLY A 131 -6.79 8.25 5.15
N ALA A 132 -5.90 8.93 5.86
CA ALA A 132 -5.59 10.32 5.60
C ALA A 132 -4.93 10.55 4.23
N TRP A 133 -4.17 9.58 3.73
CA TRP A 133 -3.43 9.71 2.47
C TRP A 133 -4.17 9.16 1.26
N VAL A 134 -4.87 8.03 1.41
CA VAL A 134 -5.52 7.35 0.29
C VAL A 134 -7.05 7.43 0.31
N TRP A 135 -7.60 8.21 1.24
CA TRP A 135 -9.04 8.43 1.42
C TRP A 135 -9.82 7.14 1.79
N GLY A 136 -11.14 7.27 1.97
CA GLY A 136 -11.97 6.23 2.58
C GLY A 136 -12.07 4.92 1.79
N THR A 137 -12.33 4.99 0.49
CA THR A 137 -12.60 3.80 -0.33
C THR A 137 -11.38 2.87 -0.41
N VAL A 138 -10.21 3.43 -0.71
CA VAL A 138 -8.95 2.66 -0.81
C VAL A 138 -8.61 2.05 0.55
N THR A 139 -8.85 2.79 1.65
CA THR A 139 -8.63 2.32 3.02
C THR A 139 -9.51 1.12 3.36
N ALA A 140 -10.78 1.14 2.97
CA ALA A 140 -11.67 0.00 3.20
C ALA A 140 -11.21 -1.26 2.45
N TYR A 141 -10.77 -1.13 1.20
CA TYR A 141 -10.21 -2.27 0.45
C TYR A 141 -8.87 -2.74 1.01
N ALA A 142 -7.96 -1.83 1.36
CA ALA A 142 -6.70 -2.15 2.01
C ALA A 142 -6.93 -2.91 3.33
N PHE A 143 -7.94 -2.52 4.10
CA PHE A 143 -8.34 -3.22 5.32
C PHE A 143 -8.85 -4.63 5.01
N ALA A 144 -9.72 -4.79 4.01
CA ALA A 144 -10.25 -6.09 3.63
C ALA A 144 -9.13 -7.06 3.21
N VAL A 145 -8.18 -6.60 2.39
CA VAL A 145 -7.02 -7.42 2.00
C VAL A 145 -6.14 -7.73 3.22
N SER A 146 -5.90 -6.75 4.09
CA SER A 146 -5.13 -6.94 5.33
C SER A 146 -5.80 -7.95 6.28
N ALA A 147 -7.12 -7.96 6.37
CA ALA A 147 -7.88 -8.93 7.16
C ALA A 147 -7.73 -10.35 6.60
N VAL A 148 -7.76 -10.51 5.27
CA VAL A 148 -7.52 -11.80 4.61
C VAL A 148 -6.09 -12.28 4.88
N VAL A 149 -5.09 -11.41 4.69
CA VAL A 149 -3.68 -11.73 4.97
C VAL A 149 -3.47 -12.10 6.44
N GLY A 150 -4.07 -11.34 7.37
CA GLY A 150 -4.05 -11.63 8.79
C GLY A 150 -4.68 -12.98 9.12
N GLY A 151 -5.79 -13.33 8.48
CA GLY A 151 -6.43 -14.64 8.59
C GLY A 151 -5.54 -15.79 8.10
N ILE A 152 -4.87 -15.63 6.97
CA ILE A 152 -3.92 -16.62 6.43
C ILE A 152 -2.74 -16.82 7.40
N ILE A 153 -2.18 -15.72 7.91
CA ILE A 153 -1.09 -15.76 8.88
C ILE A 153 -1.54 -16.47 10.17
N ALA A 154 -2.74 -16.17 10.67
CA ALA A 154 -3.31 -16.82 11.84
C ALA A 154 -3.48 -18.33 11.63
N ILE A 155 -4.00 -18.76 10.48
CA ILE A 155 -4.11 -20.18 10.11
C ILE A 155 -2.71 -20.83 10.07
N GLY A 156 -1.73 -20.17 9.44
CA GLY A 156 -0.35 -20.66 9.37
C GLY A 156 0.29 -20.85 10.75
N MET A 157 0.07 -19.92 11.68
CA MET A 157 0.55 -20.05 13.06
C MET A 157 -0.12 -21.20 13.81
N VAL A 158 -1.43 -21.40 13.61
CA VAL A 158 -2.16 -22.52 14.22
C VAL A 158 -1.66 -23.87 13.69
N LEU A 159 -1.37 -23.98 12.39
CA LEU A 159 -0.88 -25.21 11.77
C LEU A 159 0.57 -25.55 12.18
N THR A 160 1.41 -24.54 12.38
CA THR A 160 2.84 -24.72 12.72
C THR A 160 3.07 -24.98 14.21
N ASN A 161 2.21 -24.49 15.10
CA ASN A 161 2.32 -24.73 16.54
C ASN A 161 1.63 -26.04 16.95
N LYS A 162 2.44 -27.06 17.29
CA LYS A 162 2.01 -28.36 17.90
C LYS A 162 1.41 -28.23 19.32
N ARG A 163 0.71 -27.12 19.63
CA ARG A 163 0.07 -26.80 20.92
C ARG A 163 -1.40 -26.38 20.72
N TRP A 164 -2.13 -27.22 19.99
CA TRP A 164 -3.57 -27.08 19.69
C TRP A 164 -4.42 -26.73 20.92
N ASP A 165 -4.06 -27.23 22.10
CA ASP A 165 -4.87 -27.07 23.31
C ASP A 165 -4.89 -25.65 23.89
N LYS A 166 -3.82 -24.86 23.71
CA LYS A 166 -3.79 -23.48 24.25
C LYS A 166 -4.53 -22.50 23.35
N HIS A 167 -4.35 -22.59 22.04
CA HIS A 167 -4.94 -21.63 21.10
C HIS A 167 -6.44 -21.83 20.89
N HIS A 168 -6.94 -23.07 20.84
CA HIS A 168 -8.40 -23.29 20.71
C HIS A 168 -9.15 -22.84 21.97
N ASN A 169 -8.61 -23.11 23.16
CA ASN A 169 -9.23 -22.69 24.43
C ASN A 169 -9.23 -21.16 24.57
N GLN A 170 -8.17 -20.47 24.15
CA GLN A 170 -8.16 -19.00 24.15
C GLN A 170 -9.11 -18.40 23.11
N PHE A 171 -9.20 -18.99 21.92
CA PHE A 171 -10.15 -18.53 20.90
C PHE A 171 -11.61 -18.77 21.31
N TRP A 172 -11.94 -19.96 21.85
CA TRP A 172 -13.26 -20.28 22.37
C TRP A 172 -13.61 -19.49 23.64
N MET A 173 -12.64 -19.17 24.49
CA MET A 173 -12.85 -18.32 25.68
C MET A 173 -13.08 -16.86 25.29
N ILE A 174 -12.35 -16.33 24.30
CA ILE A 174 -12.62 -14.98 23.73
C ILE A 174 -13.98 -14.94 23.04
N LEU A 175 -14.36 -15.97 22.27
CA LEU A 175 -15.69 -16.07 21.66
C LEU A 175 -16.80 -16.17 22.72
N ASN A 176 -16.60 -16.99 23.76
CA ASN A 176 -17.55 -17.10 24.87
C ASN A 176 -17.60 -15.83 25.72
N GLU A 177 -16.50 -15.11 25.91
CA GLU A 177 -16.51 -13.80 26.60
C GLU A 177 -17.17 -12.72 25.74
N ILE A 178 -16.92 -12.67 24.44
CA ILE A 178 -17.61 -11.72 23.54
C ILE A 178 -19.12 -12.00 23.47
N THR A 179 -19.53 -13.27 23.53
CA THR A 179 -20.94 -13.67 23.49
C THR A 179 -21.63 -13.59 24.86
N ALA A 180 -20.90 -13.78 25.97
CA ALA A 180 -21.43 -13.72 27.34
C ALA A 180 -21.31 -12.32 27.98
N ILE A 181 -20.27 -11.56 27.68
CA ILE A 181 -19.98 -10.23 28.22
C ILE A 181 -20.30 -9.20 27.13
N LYS A 182 -21.50 -8.61 27.20
CA LYS A 182 -21.92 -7.56 26.25
C LYS A 182 -21.34 -6.17 26.58
N ASN A 183 -20.52 -6.05 27.62
CA ASN A 183 -19.90 -4.80 28.05
C ASN A 183 -18.45 -4.69 27.50
N PRO A 184 -18.18 -3.77 26.55
CA PRO A 184 -16.86 -3.63 25.94
C PRO A 184 -15.77 -3.17 26.93
N GLU A 185 -16.14 -2.47 27.99
CA GLU A 185 -15.20 -1.99 29.03
C GLU A 185 -14.61 -3.15 29.85
N GLN A 186 -15.45 -4.10 30.26
CA GLN A 186 -15.02 -5.29 31.01
C GLN A 186 -14.19 -6.25 30.13
N LEU A 187 -14.55 -6.37 28.85
CA LEU A 187 -13.74 -7.10 27.85
C LEU A 187 -12.34 -6.49 27.70
N ALA A 188 -12.25 -5.16 27.64
CA ALA A 188 -10.97 -4.46 27.52
C ALA A 188 -10.10 -4.64 28.78
N GLU A 189 -10.68 -4.62 29.99
CA GLU A 189 -9.96 -4.89 31.24
C GLU A 189 -9.41 -6.32 31.30
N ILE A 190 -10.24 -7.32 31.00
CA ILE A 190 -9.82 -8.72 30.97
C ILE A 190 -8.73 -8.97 29.91
N ALA A 191 -8.85 -8.35 28.73
CA ALA A 191 -7.82 -8.41 27.69
C ALA A 191 -6.53 -7.71 28.12
N ALA A 192 -6.61 -6.59 28.84
CA ALA A 192 -5.45 -5.87 29.37
C ALA A 192 -4.68 -6.67 30.42
N GLU A 193 -5.38 -7.40 31.30
CA GLU A 193 -4.73 -8.29 32.28
C GLU A 193 -4.03 -9.50 31.62
N ARG A 194 -4.54 -9.97 30.48
CA ARG A 194 -3.98 -11.12 29.74
C ARG A 194 -2.84 -10.73 28.80
N LYS A 195 -2.77 -9.48 28.32
CA LYS A 195 -1.74 -8.97 27.38
C LYS A 195 -0.29 -9.39 27.70
N PRO A 196 0.19 -9.43 28.96
CA PRO A 196 1.57 -9.82 29.27
C PRO A 196 1.87 -11.31 29.06
N ARG A 197 0.84 -12.18 29.01
CA ARG A 197 0.99 -13.64 28.96
C ARG A 197 0.66 -14.22 27.58
N MET A 198 0.17 -13.40 26.65
CA MET A 198 -0.19 -13.83 25.30
C MET A 198 0.96 -13.57 24.33
N MET A 199 1.13 -14.48 23.37
CA MET A 199 1.96 -14.23 22.20
C MET A 199 1.21 -13.20 21.33
N LEU A 200 1.61 -11.93 21.45
CA LEU A 200 1.02 -10.84 20.67
C LEU A 200 1.44 -10.98 19.21
N LEU A 201 0.47 -10.90 18.31
CA LEU A 201 0.74 -10.81 16.88
C LEU A 201 1.10 -9.36 16.55
N PRO A 202 2.19 -9.12 15.81
CA PRO A 202 2.46 -7.80 15.24
C PRO A 202 1.43 -7.51 14.15
N TYR A 203 0.35 -6.81 14.49
CA TYR A 203 -0.76 -6.47 13.59
C TYR A 203 -0.35 -5.48 12.50
N GLY A 204 0.73 -4.72 12.71
CA GLY A 204 1.32 -3.84 11.70
C GLY A 204 1.83 -4.60 10.48
N ILE A 205 2.25 -5.87 10.64
CA ILE A 205 2.74 -6.69 9.51
C ILE A 205 1.60 -7.06 8.54
N PRO A 206 0.48 -7.68 8.97
CA PRO A 206 -0.68 -7.91 8.10
C PRO A 206 -1.22 -6.63 7.46
N ILE A 207 -1.29 -5.53 8.21
CA ILE A 207 -1.77 -4.23 7.71
C ILE A 207 -0.86 -3.71 6.60
N ALA A 208 0.47 -3.74 6.80
CA ALA A 208 1.42 -3.31 5.79
C ALA A 208 1.37 -4.20 4.55
N ILE A 209 1.41 -5.52 4.71
CA ILE A 209 1.38 -6.47 3.59
C ILE A 209 0.08 -6.31 2.80
N GLY A 210 -1.07 -6.28 3.47
CA GLY A 210 -2.36 -6.18 2.79
C GLY A 210 -2.57 -4.85 2.08
N SER A 211 -2.17 -3.74 2.70
CA SER A 211 -2.25 -2.42 2.07
C SER A 211 -1.34 -2.30 0.85
N ILE A 212 -0.09 -2.76 0.96
CA ILE A 212 0.88 -2.73 -0.15
C ILE A 212 0.43 -3.65 -1.29
N ALA A 213 -0.06 -4.85 -0.96
CA ALA A 213 -0.60 -5.78 -1.95
C ALA A 213 -1.80 -5.17 -2.69
N TYR A 214 -2.68 -4.48 -1.98
CA TYR A 214 -3.79 -3.76 -2.61
C TYR A 214 -3.30 -2.62 -3.51
N PHE A 215 -2.33 -1.80 -3.08
CA PHE A 215 -1.78 -0.72 -3.92
C PHE A 215 -1.12 -1.27 -5.18
N ALA A 216 -0.40 -2.39 -5.08
CA ALA A 216 0.19 -3.06 -6.24
C ALA A 216 -0.89 -3.60 -7.18
N TRP A 217 -1.93 -4.24 -6.65
CA TRP A 217 -3.02 -4.79 -7.44
C TRP A 217 -3.87 -3.71 -8.14
N ALA A 218 -4.10 -2.59 -7.46
CA ALA A 218 -4.85 -1.45 -7.99
C ALA A 218 -4.05 -0.60 -8.99
N GLY A 219 -2.78 -0.93 -9.27
CA GLY A 219 -1.93 -0.14 -10.16
C GLY A 219 -1.60 1.24 -9.59
N MET A 220 -1.56 1.39 -8.27
CA MET A 220 -1.28 2.67 -7.61
C MET A 220 0.22 2.90 -7.36
N LEU A 221 1.07 1.92 -7.67
CA LEU A 221 2.52 2.00 -7.48
C LEU A 221 3.28 2.40 -8.75
N VAL A 222 2.70 2.16 -9.94
CA VAL A 222 3.29 2.41 -11.27
C VAL A 222 2.18 2.84 -12.22
#